data_AF-A0A7C1RTX8-F1
#
_entry.id   AF-A0A7C1RTX8-F1
#
_cell.length_a   1.000
_cell.length_b   1.000
_cell.length_c   1.000
_cell.angle_alpha   90.00
_cell.angle_beta   90.00
_cell.angle_gamma   90.00
#
_symmetry.space_group_name_H-M   'P 1'
#
loop_
_entity.id
_entity.type
_entity.pdbx_description
1 polymer ?
#
loop_
_entity_poly.entity_id
_entity_poly.type
_entity_poly.pdbx_seq_one_letter_code
_entity_poly.pdbx_strand_id
1 'polypeptide(L)'
;MKRKIVILLFALFLFFTLGAIIASIYIKDNNAKLERIIKLHEVEQLRRTLLINLQTVQSDLYTVKTPFETNLNAIVKNAANLEDAASKCSSCHHPPNLDKKILNVQSLIKDYENALSYYITVSANPVRMAELKSNAAKTGE
;
A
#
# COMPACT_ATOMS: atom_id res chain seq x y z
N MET A 1 -29.87 -63.59 -7.91
CA MET A 1 -28.59 -62.99 -8.36
C MET A 1 -28.71 -61.50 -8.69
N LYS A 2 -29.70 -61.06 -9.48
CA LYS A 2 -29.92 -59.64 -9.83
C LYS A 2 -30.01 -58.68 -8.63
N ARG A 3 -30.70 -59.07 -7.55
CA ARG A 3 -30.83 -58.27 -6.31
C ARG A 3 -29.49 -57.99 -5.60
N LYS A 4 -28.55 -58.95 -5.62
CA LYS A 4 -27.21 -58.78 -5.00
C LYS A 4 -26.36 -57.79 -5.79
N ILE A 5 -26.46 -57.81 -7.11
CA ILE A 5 -25.74 -56.89 -8.01
C ILE A 5 -26.23 -55.45 -7.81
N VAL A 6 -27.55 -55.24 -7.69
CA VAL A 6 -28.12 -53.91 -7.44
C VAL A 6 -27.66 -53.34 -6.09
N ILE A 7 -27.58 -54.16 -5.04
CA ILE A 7 -27.08 -53.71 -3.72
C ILE A 7 -25.60 -53.30 -3.79
N LEU A 8 -24.77 -54.07 -4.49
CA LEU A 8 -23.34 -53.77 -4.66
C LEU A 8 -23.12 -52.47 -5.45
N LEU A 9 -23.88 -52.27 -6.53
CA LEU A 9 -23.85 -51.03 -7.31
C LEU A 9 -24.33 -49.84 -6.48
N PHE A 10 -25.37 -50.01 -5.67
CA PHE A 10 -25.87 -48.97 -4.79
C PHE A 10 -24.85 -48.60 -3.70
N ALA A 11 -24.18 -49.58 -3.10
CA ALA A 11 -23.11 -49.33 -2.13
C ALA A 11 -21.94 -48.56 -2.78
N LEU A 12 -21.55 -48.92 -4.00
CA LEU A 12 -20.48 -48.24 -4.73
C LEU A 12 -20.88 -46.80 -5.09
N PHE A 13 -22.13 -46.58 -5.47
CA PHE A 13 -22.69 -45.25 -5.66
C PHE A 13 -22.64 -44.41 -4.38
N LEU A 14 -23.06 -44.97 -3.23
CA LEU A 14 -22.97 -44.28 -1.95
C LEU A 14 -21.54 -43.87 -1.60
N PHE A 15 -20.57 -44.78 -1.75
CA PHE A 15 -19.15 -44.46 -1.52
C PHE A 15 -18.66 -43.31 -2.43
N PHE A 16 -19.04 -43.34 -3.71
CA PHE A 16 -18.66 -42.29 -4.65
C PHE A 16 -19.30 -40.95 -4.28
N THR A 17 -20.59 -40.94 -3.91
CA THR A 17 -21.27 -39.71 -3.48
C THR A 17 -20.69 -39.14 -2.20
N LEU A 18 -20.35 -39.96 -1.20
CA LEU A 18 -19.68 -39.51 0.02
C LEU A 18 -18.31 -38.89 -0.31
N GLY A 19 -17.52 -39.54 -1.15
CA GLY A 19 -16.23 -39.01 -1.60
C GLY A 19 -16.38 -37.65 -2.29
N ALA A 20 -17.37 -37.52 -3.18
CA ALA A 20 -17.66 -36.26 -3.86
C ALA A 20 -18.10 -35.14 -2.90
N ILE A 21 -18.93 -35.46 -1.90
CA ILE A 21 -19.38 -34.50 -0.88
C ILE A 21 -18.18 -34.02 -0.04
N ILE A 22 -17.35 -34.95 0.46
CA ILE A 22 -16.17 -34.62 1.26
C ILE A 22 -15.19 -33.75 0.46
N ALA A 23 -14.90 -34.13 -0.79
CA ALA A 23 -14.04 -33.35 -1.67
C ALA A 23 -14.60 -31.94 -1.91
N SER A 24 -15.92 -31.81 -2.14
CA SER A 24 -16.57 -30.51 -2.33
C SER A 24 -16.45 -29.61 -1.09
N ILE A 25 -16.62 -30.17 0.12
CA ILE A 25 -16.44 -29.43 1.37
C ILE A 25 -14.99 -28.94 1.50
N TYR A 26 -14.01 -29.81 1.29
CA TYR A 26 -12.60 -29.45 1.37
C TYR A 26 -12.20 -28.38 0.35
N ILE A 27 -12.70 -28.46 -0.88
CA ILE A 27 -12.43 -27.46 -1.93
C ILE A 27 -12.99 -26.10 -1.52
N LYS A 28 -14.22 -26.04 -0.99
CA LYS A 28 -14.83 -24.80 -0.52
C LYS A 28 -14.03 -24.16 0.62
N ASP A 29 -13.63 -24.95 1.61
CA ASP A 29 -12.86 -24.48 2.75
C ASP A 29 -11.47 -23.96 2.34
N ASN A 30 -10.80 -24.69 1.44
CA ASN A 30 -9.50 -24.29 0.94
C ASN A 30 -9.58 -23.02 0.07
N ASN A 31 -10.63 -22.88 -0.75
CA ASN A 31 -10.84 -21.66 -1.54
C ASN A 31 -11.08 -20.44 -0.64
N ALA A 32 -11.89 -20.58 0.42
CA ALA A 32 -12.14 -19.48 1.35
C ALA A 32 -10.86 -19.04 2.09
N LYS A 33 -10.03 -20.00 2.50
CA LYS A 33 -8.72 -19.72 3.11
C LYS A 33 -7.77 -19.04 2.12
N LEU A 34 -7.71 -19.53 0.89
CA LEU A 34 -6.86 -18.98 -0.16
C LEU A 34 -7.27 -17.54 -0.51
N GLU A 35 -8.57 -17.27 -0.67
CA GLU A 35 -9.09 -15.93 -0.93
C GLU A 35 -8.70 -14.94 0.19
N ARG A 36 -8.77 -15.37 1.45
CA ARG A 36 -8.33 -14.57 2.58
C ARG A 36 -6.83 -14.26 2.52
N ILE A 37 -6.00 -15.23 2.18
CA ILE A 37 -4.54 -15.04 2.05
C ILE A 37 -4.24 -14.07 0.90
N ILE A 38 -4.93 -14.20 -0.23
CA ILE A 38 -4.78 -13.29 -1.39
C ILE A 38 -5.11 -11.85 -0.98
N LYS A 39 -6.23 -11.62 -0.29
CA LYS A 39 -6.62 -10.28 0.19
C LYS A 39 -5.60 -9.69 1.16
N LEU A 40 -5.06 -10.48 2.08
CA LEU A 40 -4.01 -10.03 3.00
C LEU A 40 -2.71 -9.70 2.26
N HIS A 41 -2.37 -10.50 1.25
CA HIS A 41 -1.18 -10.27 0.42
C HIS A 41 -1.30 -8.97 -0.39
N GLU A 42 -2.48 -8.69 -0.96
CA GLU A 42 -2.77 -7.45 -1.67
C GLU A 42 -2.58 -6.21 -0.78
N VAL A 43 -3.11 -6.24 0.45
CA VAL A 43 -2.92 -5.15 1.43
C VAL A 43 -1.43 -4.97 1.79
N GLU A 44 -0.70 -6.06 1.99
CA GLU A 44 0.73 -6.00 2.28
C GLU A 44 1.54 -5.46 1.09
N GLN A 45 1.14 -5.79 -0.14
CA GLN A 45 1.77 -5.24 -1.35
C GLN A 45 1.57 -3.73 -1.43
N LEU A 46 0.34 -3.23 -1.19
CA LEU A 46 0.05 -1.80 -1.15
C LEU A 46 0.90 -1.09 -0.09
N ARG A 47 0.97 -1.65 1.12
CA ARG A 47 1.80 -1.12 2.21
C ARG A 47 3.27 -1.04 1.83
N ARG A 48 3.82 -2.10 1.22
CA ARG A 48 5.22 -2.13 0.77
C ARG A 48 5.49 -1.09 -0.28
N THR A 49 4.62 -0.96 -1.29
CA THR A 49 4.76 0.05 -2.33
C THR A 49 4.75 1.46 -1.73
N LEU A 50 3.86 1.74 -0.77
CA LEU A 50 3.83 3.04 -0.09
C LEU A 50 5.14 3.32 0.66
N LEU A 51 5.63 2.35 1.43
CA LEU A 51 6.88 2.50 2.19
C LEU A 51 8.10 2.72 1.30
N ILE A 52 8.19 2.00 0.17
CA ILE A 52 9.28 2.17 -0.79
C ILE A 52 9.27 3.59 -1.36
N ASN A 53 8.12 4.09 -1.83
CA ASN A 53 8.02 5.45 -2.37
C ASN A 53 8.36 6.51 -1.30
N LEU A 54 7.91 6.31 -0.05
CA LEU A 54 8.24 7.22 1.04
C LEU A 54 9.75 7.26 1.29
N GLN A 55 10.41 6.10 1.32
CA GLN A 55 11.86 6.01 1.49
C GLN A 55 12.62 6.66 0.33
N THR A 56 12.12 6.51 -0.91
CA THR A 56 12.69 7.19 -2.07
C THR A 56 12.63 8.71 -1.91
N VAL A 57 11.46 9.27 -1.58
CA VAL A 57 11.32 10.72 -1.39
C VAL A 57 12.11 11.22 -0.17
N GLN A 58 12.25 10.42 0.88
CA GLN A 58 13.14 10.75 2.01
C GLN A 58 14.61 10.76 1.60
N SER A 59 15.04 9.82 0.78
CA SER A 59 16.40 9.82 0.21
C SER A 59 16.63 11.07 -0.65
N ASP A 60 15.64 11.47 -1.45
CA ASP A 60 15.69 12.72 -2.20
C ASP A 60 15.90 13.92 -1.26
N LEU A 61 15.09 14.04 -0.20
CA LEU A 61 15.22 15.10 0.81
C LEU A 61 16.62 15.20 1.43
N TYR A 62 17.20 14.07 1.83
CA TYR A 62 18.52 14.04 2.49
C TYR A 62 19.69 14.29 1.53
N THR A 63 19.47 14.15 0.22
CA THR A 63 20.51 14.33 -0.80
C THR A 63 20.47 15.71 -1.46
N VAL A 64 19.42 16.51 -1.23
CA VAL A 64 19.35 17.91 -1.67
C VAL A 64 20.59 18.68 -1.21
N LYS A 65 21.27 19.40 -2.12
CA LYS A 65 22.52 20.15 -1.87
C LYS A 65 23.74 19.29 -1.52
N THR A 66 23.69 17.99 -1.80
CA THR A 66 24.86 17.12 -1.70
C THR A 66 25.38 16.76 -3.09
N PRO A 67 26.61 16.25 -3.23
CA PRO A 67 27.10 15.70 -4.51
C PRO A 67 26.24 14.55 -5.06
N PHE A 68 25.39 13.96 -4.23
CA PHE A 68 24.46 12.88 -4.59
C PHE A 68 23.05 13.41 -4.91
N GLU A 69 22.89 14.71 -5.14
CA GLU A 69 21.61 15.33 -5.43
C GLU A 69 20.97 14.72 -6.67
N THR A 70 19.75 14.25 -6.49
CA THR A 70 18.92 13.75 -7.58
C THR A 70 18.31 14.94 -8.32
N ASN A 71 18.16 14.84 -9.65
CA ASN A 71 17.61 15.94 -10.44
C ASN A 71 16.18 16.29 -10.00
N LEU A 72 15.85 17.59 -10.00
CA LEU A 72 14.54 18.10 -9.58
C LEU A 72 13.35 17.36 -10.21
N ASN A 73 13.44 17.04 -11.51
CA ASN A 73 12.40 16.32 -12.23
C ASN A 73 12.15 14.91 -11.66
N ALA A 74 13.19 14.23 -11.18
CA ALA A 74 13.03 12.92 -10.53
C ALA A 74 12.42 13.07 -9.13
N ILE A 75 12.79 14.09 -8.37
CA ILE A 75 12.18 14.36 -7.05
C ILE A 75 10.68 14.61 -7.19
N VAL A 76 10.27 15.44 -8.16
CA VAL A 76 8.85 15.70 -8.48
C VAL A 76 8.14 14.41 -8.88
N LYS A 77 8.78 13.57 -9.71
CA LYS A 77 8.23 12.27 -10.10
C LYS A 77 8.08 11.32 -8.90
N ASN A 78 9.06 11.28 -8.02
CA ASN A 78 9.05 10.42 -6.84
C ASN A 78 7.96 10.86 -5.84
N ALA A 79 7.76 12.16 -5.67
CA ALA A 79 6.63 12.71 -4.91
C ALA A 79 5.28 12.31 -5.54
N ALA A 80 5.11 12.48 -6.85
CA ALA A 80 3.88 12.06 -7.54
C ALA A 80 3.61 10.53 -7.40
N ASN A 81 4.65 9.70 -7.41
CA ASN A 81 4.51 8.26 -7.18
C ASN A 81 4.10 7.93 -5.73
N LEU A 82 4.56 8.73 -4.75
CA LEU A 82 4.16 8.60 -3.35
C LEU A 82 2.69 8.95 -3.16
N GLU A 83 2.22 10.06 -3.76
CA GLU A 83 0.81 10.45 -3.77
C GLU A 83 -0.06 9.37 -4.42
N ASP A 84 0.32 8.86 -5.60
CA ASP A 84 -0.39 7.77 -6.29
C ASP A 84 -0.46 6.51 -5.42
N ALA A 85 0.66 6.11 -4.79
CA ALA A 85 0.70 4.96 -3.89
C ALA A 85 -0.24 5.14 -2.68
N ALA A 86 -0.35 6.34 -2.13
CA ALA A 86 -1.25 6.65 -1.03
C ALA A 86 -2.73 6.64 -1.45
N SER A 87 -3.03 7.10 -2.66
CA SER A 87 -4.39 7.12 -3.21
C SER A 87 -4.94 5.71 -3.44
N LYS A 88 -4.09 4.75 -3.83
CA LYS A 88 -4.47 3.34 -4.08
C LYS A 88 -5.06 2.65 -2.86
N CYS A 89 -4.69 3.08 -1.65
CA CYS A 89 -5.30 2.57 -0.41
C CYS A 89 -6.80 2.89 -0.31
N SER A 90 -7.35 3.80 -1.10
CA SER A 90 -8.80 4.08 -1.15
C SER A 90 -9.56 3.23 -2.17
N SER A 91 -8.88 2.34 -2.91
CA SER A 91 -9.52 1.51 -3.94
C SER A 91 -10.19 0.25 -3.39
N CYS A 92 -9.88 -0.15 -2.15
CA CYS A 92 -10.49 -1.30 -1.49
C CYS A 92 -11.72 -0.90 -0.64
N HIS A 93 -12.59 -1.85 -0.33
CA HIS A 93 -13.75 -1.61 0.55
C HIS A 93 -13.36 -1.80 2.00
N HIS A 94 -13.38 -0.72 2.78
CA HIS A 94 -13.01 -0.72 4.20
C HIS A 94 -14.20 -0.37 5.08
N PRO A 95 -14.14 -0.74 6.37
CA PRO A 95 -15.05 -0.18 7.36
C PRO A 95 -14.73 1.32 7.60
N PRO A 96 -15.73 2.15 7.98
CA PRO A 96 -15.58 3.61 8.05
C PRO A 96 -14.50 4.12 9.02
N ASN A 97 -14.16 3.33 10.04
CA ASN A 97 -13.08 3.64 10.98
C ASN A 97 -11.69 3.56 10.34
N LEU A 98 -11.51 2.72 9.32
CA LEU A 98 -10.26 2.58 8.59
C LEU A 98 -10.12 3.64 7.50
N ASP A 99 -11.23 4.03 6.84
CA ASP A 99 -11.23 5.12 5.86
C ASP A 99 -10.69 6.43 6.44
N LYS A 100 -11.11 6.80 7.67
CA LYS A 100 -10.59 7.99 8.35
C LYS A 100 -9.07 7.93 8.55
N LYS A 101 -8.52 6.75 8.84
CA LYS A 101 -7.07 6.57 9.01
C LYS A 101 -6.34 6.67 7.66
N ILE A 102 -6.91 6.12 6.60
CA ILE A 102 -6.36 6.20 5.24
C ILE A 102 -6.33 7.66 4.78
N LEU A 103 -7.43 8.41 4.97
CA LEU A 103 -7.48 9.85 4.67
C LEU A 103 -6.45 10.65 5.48
N ASN A 104 -6.25 10.30 6.75
CA ASN A 104 -5.23 10.94 7.57
C ASN A 104 -3.81 10.68 7.02
N VAL A 105 -3.51 9.45 6.58
CA VAL A 105 -2.22 9.12 5.95
C VAL A 105 -2.02 9.92 4.66
N GLN A 106 -3.05 10.03 3.82
CA GLN A 106 -3.00 10.85 2.60
C GLN A 106 -2.76 12.33 2.91
N SER A 107 -3.41 12.87 3.95
CA SER A 107 -3.17 14.24 4.40
C SER A 107 -1.72 14.43 4.85
N LEU A 108 -1.17 13.51 5.65
CA LEU A 108 0.21 13.59 6.11
C LEU A 108 1.22 13.53 4.96
N ILE A 109 0.94 12.73 3.93
CA ILE A 109 1.79 12.66 2.73
C ILE A 109 1.74 13.98 1.96
N LYS A 110 0.56 14.58 1.82
CA LYS A 110 0.42 15.89 1.19
C LYS A 110 1.14 16.99 1.97
N ASP A 111 1.06 16.97 3.30
CA ASP A 111 1.80 17.92 4.15
C ASP A 111 3.32 17.74 4.00
N TYR A 112 3.78 16.48 3.90
CA TYR A 112 5.17 16.15 3.65
C TYR A 112 5.66 16.64 2.28
N GLU A 113 4.89 16.45 1.22
CA GLU A 113 5.20 16.93 -0.14
C GLU A 113 5.26 18.47 -0.20
N ASN A 114 4.33 19.15 0.47
CA ASN A 114 4.35 20.61 0.58
C ASN A 114 5.61 21.10 1.30
N ALA A 115 5.98 20.46 2.42
CA ALA A 115 7.18 20.81 3.16
C ALA A 115 8.46 20.57 2.34
N LEU A 116 8.51 19.45 1.61
CA LEU A 116 9.62 19.14 0.70
C LEU A 116 9.74 20.19 -0.42
N SER A 117 8.63 20.52 -1.07
CA SER A 117 8.58 21.54 -2.13
C SER A 117 9.07 22.90 -1.63
N TYR A 118 8.63 23.31 -0.44
CA TYR A 118 9.09 24.54 0.20
C TYR A 118 10.59 24.48 0.49
N TYR A 119 11.07 23.39 1.08
CA TYR A 119 12.49 23.20 1.38
C TYR A 119 13.35 23.28 0.11
N ILE A 120 13.01 22.54 -0.94
CA ILE A 120 13.73 22.56 -2.22
C ILE A 120 13.76 23.98 -2.80
N THR A 121 12.61 24.66 -2.84
CA THR A 121 12.48 26.01 -3.40
C THR A 121 13.33 27.03 -2.64
N VAL A 122 13.28 27.01 -1.31
CA VAL A 122 14.08 27.90 -0.46
C VAL A 122 15.57 27.53 -0.56
N SER A 123 15.88 26.25 -0.64
CA SER A 123 17.26 25.77 -0.74
C SER A 123 17.91 26.22 -2.05
N ALA A 124 17.17 26.22 -3.17
CA ALA A 124 17.66 26.68 -4.46
C ALA A 124 17.87 28.21 -4.53
N ASN A 125 17.28 29.00 -3.61
CA ASN A 125 17.39 30.46 -3.59
C ASN A 125 18.23 30.95 -2.38
N PRO A 126 19.54 31.22 -2.56
CA PRO A 126 20.43 31.61 -1.45
C PRO A 126 20.05 32.96 -0.83
N VAL A 127 19.50 33.90 -1.61
CA VAL A 127 19.03 35.21 -1.12
C VAL A 127 17.85 35.03 -0.18
N ARG A 128 16.86 34.24 -0.59
CA ARG A 128 15.67 33.94 0.23
C ARG A 128 16.03 33.19 1.51
N MET A 129 16.99 32.27 1.45
CA MET A 129 17.50 31.55 2.61
C MET A 129 18.19 32.49 3.62
N ALA A 130 18.99 33.44 3.13
CA ALA A 130 19.63 34.44 3.99
C ALA A 130 18.61 35.38 4.66
N GLU A 131 17.58 35.79 3.93
CA GLU A 131 16.48 36.62 4.44
C GLU A 131 15.68 35.90 5.55
N LEU A 132 15.31 34.63 5.31
CA LEU A 132 14.61 33.81 6.31
C LEU A 132 15.44 33.65 7.60
N LYS A 133 16.76 33.42 7.45
CA LYS A 133 17.68 33.33 8.60
C LYS A 133 17.74 34.65 9.38
N SER A 134 17.82 35.78 8.68
CA SER A 134 17.85 37.12 9.29
C SER A 134 16.55 37.44 10.05
N ASN A 135 15.39 37.16 9.45
CA ASN A 135 14.09 37.41 10.08
C ASN A 135 13.87 36.53 11.31
N ALA A 136 14.30 35.26 11.27
CA ALA A 136 14.23 34.38 12.43
C ALA A 136 15.10 34.89 13.60
N ALA A 137 16.31 35.37 13.32
CA ALA A 137 17.19 35.95 14.36
C ALA A 137 16.54 37.15 15.05
N LYS A 138 15.95 38.07 14.28
CA LYS A 138 15.23 39.25 14.80
C LYS A 138 13.98 38.94 15.61
N THR A 139 13.40 37.74 15.49
CA THR A 139 12.21 37.36 16.26
C THR A 139 12.56 36.96 17.70
N GLY A 140 13.82 36.57 17.95
CA GLY A 140 14.34 36.23 19.27
C GLY A 140 15.11 37.35 19.96
N GLU A 141 15.28 38.49 19.29
CA GLU A 141 15.77 39.76 19.87
C GLU A 141 14.60 40.59 20.40
#